data_AF-A0A3N5FXD2-F1
#
_entry.id   AF-A0A3N5FXD2-F1
#
_cell.length_a   1.000
_cell.length_b   1.000
_cell.length_c   1.000
_cell.angle_alpha   90.00
_cell.angle_beta   90.00
_cell.angle_gamma   90.00
#
_symmetry.space_group_name_H-M   'P 1'
#
loop_
_entity.id
_entity.type
_entity.pdbx_description
1 polymer ?
#
loop_
_entity_poly.entity_id
_entity_poly.type
_entity_poly.pdbx_seq_one_letter_code
_entity_poly.pdbx_strand_id
1 'polypeptide(L)'
;FHYNLWRPVTAIHMADADGNPQTAPDTSFEPLLVTPPVQDYPSTHSVLGAAAATVLAETFGDDTRFMFASTSAIPANPTREFKSFSEAARENAESRVKAGLHFRFANTAGLKQGENIGRFAVRNSLTPLD
;
A
#
# COMPACT_ATOMS: atom_id res chain seq x y z
N PHE A 1 12.66 -4.18 9.53
CA PHE A 1 13.89 -4.85 9.03
C PHE A 1 13.97 -6.35 9.29
N HIS A 2 13.17 -6.96 10.17
CA HIS A 2 13.24 -8.41 10.49
C HIS A 2 13.26 -9.35 9.26
N TYR A 3 12.35 -9.15 8.29
CA TYR A 3 12.20 -10.06 7.15
C TYR A 3 13.21 -9.86 6.01
N ASN A 4 13.80 -8.66 5.92
CA ASN A 4 14.76 -8.28 4.88
C ASN A 4 14.44 -8.71 3.43
N LEU A 5 13.16 -8.65 3.04
CA LEU A 5 12.68 -9.13 1.74
C LEU A 5 13.09 -8.17 0.60
N TRP A 6 13.61 -8.74 -0.49
CA TRP A 6 13.97 -8.01 -1.72
C TRP A 6 12.78 -7.33 -2.41
N ARG A 7 13.08 -6.38 -3.28
CA ARG A 7 12.08 -5.64 -4.09
C ARG A 7 11.76 -6.39 -5.38
N PRO A 8 10.59 -6.13 -6.01
CA PRO A 8 10.22 -6.77 -7.27
C PRO A 8 11.28 -6.66 -8.36
N VAL A 9 11.90 -5.49 -8.54
CA VAL A 9 12.96 -5.30 -9.55
C VAL A 9 14.12 -6.28 -9.35
N THR A 10 14.62 -6.41 -8.11
CA THR A 10 15.72 -7.33 -7.79
C THR A 10 15.29 -8.79 -7.99
N ALA A 11 14.08 -9.14 -7.57
CA ALA A 11 13.57 -10.50 -7.70
C ALA A 11 13.35 -10.92 -9.17
N ILE A 12 12.88 -9.99 -10.01
CA ILE A 12 12.68 -10.23 -11.45
C ILE A 12 14.03 -10.32 -12.17
N HIS A 13 15.00 -9.46 -11.81
CA HIS A 13 16.35 -9.51 -12.40
C HIS A 13 17.09 -10.79 -12.02
N MET A 14 16.89 -11.27 -10.78
CA MET A 14 17.58 -12.44 -10.22
C MET A 14 16.66 -13.65 -10.08
N ALA A 15 15.65 -13.78 -10.95
CA ALA A 15 14.67 -14.85 -10.84
C ALA A 15 15.29 -16.25 -11.03
N ASP A 16 16.44 -16.35 -11.70
CA ASP A 16 17.23 -17.58 -11.77
C ASP A 16 17.81 -18.05 -10.43
N ALA A 17 17.90 -17.16 -9.43
CA ALA A 17 18.42 -17.43 -8.09
C ALA A 17 17.32 -17.66 -7.04
N ASP A 18 16.04 -17.64 -7.42
CA ASP A 18 14.90 -17.72 -6.48
C ASP A 18 14.50 -19.18 -6.13
N GLY A 19 15.06 -20.17 -6.83
CA GLY A 19 14.75 -21.59 -6.64
C GLY A 19 13.43 -22.06 -7.26
N ASN A 20 12.77 -21.23 -8.07
CA ASN A 20 11.53 -21.51 -8.77
C ASN A 20 11.80 -21.72 -10.28
N PRO A 21 11.70 -22.95 -10.81
CA PRO A 21 11.96 -23.20 -12.23
C PRO A 21 10.89 -22.60 -13.18
N GLN A 22 9.81 -22.03 -12.64
CA GLN A 22 8.76 -21.36 -13.43
C GLN A 22 9.01 -19.88 -13.65
N THR A 23 10.03 -19.30 -13.02
CA THR A 23 10.43 -17.91 -13.21
C THR A 23 11.68 -17.85 -14.10
N ALA A 24 11.77 -16.81 -14.92
CA ALA A 24 12.92 -16.55 -15.77
C ALA A 24 13.40 -15.11 -15.51
N PRO A 25 14.72 -14.87 -15.43
CA PRO A 25 15.23 -13.54 -15.17
C PRO A 25 14.92 -12.60 -16.33
N ASP A 26 14.50 -11.38 -16.01
CA ASP A 26 14.36 -10.29 -16.97
C ASP A 26 15.13 -9.08 -16.47
N THR A 27 16.38 -8.95 -16.89
CA THR A 27 17.27 -7.85 -16.50
C THR A 27 16.91 -6.51 -17.16
N SER A 28 15.94 -6.50 -18.09
CA SER A 28 15.45 -5.28 -18.74
C SER A 28 14.22 -4.69 -18.05
N PHE A 29 13.62 -5.41 -17.11
CA PHE A 29 12.47 -4.93 -16.35
C PHE A 29 12.86 -3.71 -15.50
N GLU A 30 12.11 -2.62 -15.67
CA GLU A 30 12.20 -1.44 -14.81
C GLU A 30 10.82 -1.11 -14.22
N PRO A 31 10.74 -0.80 -12.90
CA PRO A 31 9.50 -0.36 -12.30
C PRO A 31 9.09 1.01 -12.86
N LEU A 32 7.78 1.27 -12.90
CA LEU A 32 7.24 2.55 -13.36
C LEU A 32 7.73 3.72 -12.51
N LEU A 33 7.98 3.49 -11.22
CA LEU A 33 8.51 4.47 -10.29
C LEU A 33 9.83 3.98 -9.69
N VAL A 34 10.68 4.91 -9.26
CA VAL A 34 11.96 4.60 -8.61
C VAL A 34 11.73 3.76 -7.35
N THR A 35 12.45 2.63 -7.26
CA THR A 35 12.39 1.73 -6.10
C THR A 35 13.03 2.39 -4.88
N PRO A 36 12.30 2.56 -3.75
CA PRO A 36 12.88 3.12 -2.53
C PRO A 36 13.95 2.20 -1.92
N PRO A 37 14.99 2.76 -1.25
CA PRO A 37 16.11 1.99 -0.68
C PRO A 37 15.75 1.34 0.68
N VAL A 38 14.61 0.64 0.73
CA VAL A 38 14.13 -0.13 1.90
C VAL A 38 13.49 -1.43 1.45
N GLN A 39 13.33 -2.38 2.37
CA GLN A 39 12.75 -3.72 2.11
C GLN A 39 11.33 -3.64 1.55
N ASP A 40 10.90 -4.71 0.89
CA ASP A 40 9.55 -4.82 0.37
C ASP A 40 8.48 -5.03 1.46
N TYR A 41 8.75 -5.89 2.44
CA TYR A 41 7.71 -6.36 3.35
C TYR A 41 7.73 -5.71 4.75
N PRO A 42 6.57 -5.24 5.26
CA PRO A 42 5.31 -5.00 4.53
C PRO A 42 5.35 -3.68 3.75
N SER A 43 4.36 -3.45 2.89
CA SER A 43 4.20 -2.17 2.19
C SER A 43 3.81 -1.06 3.15
N THR A 44 4.75 -0.19 3.50
CA THR A 44 4.50 0.99 4.36
C THR A 44 3.38 1.86 3.82
N HIS A 45 3.29 2.03 2.50
CA HIS A 45 2.24 2.84 1.89
C HIS A 45 0.85 2.24 2.13
N SER A 46 0.73 0.91 2.04
CA SER A 46 -0.51 0.19 2.37
C SER A 46 -0.84 0.27 3.85
N VAL A 47 0.17 0.20 4.74
CA VAL A 47 -0.03 0.37 6.20
C VAL A 47 -0.61 1.74 6.52
N LEU A 48 0.02 2.81 6.02
CA LEU A 48 -0.41 4.18 6.30
C LEU A 48 -1.80 4.46 5.73
N GLY A 49 -2.06 4.05 4.48
CA GLY A 49 -3.37 4.21 3.85
C GLY A 49 -4.49 3.49 4.60
N ALA A 50 -4.28 2.23 4.98
CA ALA A 50 -5.28 1.48 5.74
C ALA A 50 -5.47 2.00 7.17
N ALA A 51 -4.41 2.45 7.85
CA ALA A 51 -4.54 3.04 9.18
C ALA A 51 -5.40 4.31 9.15
N ALA A 52 -5.10 5.23 8.22
CA ALA A 52 -5.87 6.46 8.05
C ALA A 52 -7.32 6.18 7.66
N ALA A 53 -7.54 5.30 6.68
CA ALA A 53 -8.89 4.91 6.26
C ALA A 53 -9.71 4.27 7.38
N THR A 54 -9.08 3.44 8.22
CA THR A 54 -9.75 2.81 9.36
C THR A 54 -10.17 3.85 10.40
N VAL A 55 -9.31 4.82 10.73
CA VAL A 55 -9.68 5.90 11.65
C VAL A 55 -10.86 6.71 11.09
N LEU A 56 -10.82 7.06 9.81
CA LEU A 56 -11.91 7.79 9.15
C LEU A 56 -13.21 6.97 9.12
N ALA A 57 -13.13 5.68 8.80
CA ALA A 57 -14.28 4.78 8.77
C ALA A 57 -14.93 4.61 10.15
N GLU A 58 -14.15 4.45 11.21
CA GLU A 58 -14.67 4.34 12.59
C GLU A 58 -15.25 5.66 13.11
N THR A 59 -14.82 6.81 12.56
CA THR A 59 -15.28 8.14 12.98
C THR A 59 -16.51 8.61 12.19
N PHE A 60 -16.55 8.35 10.88
CA PHE A 60 -17.55 8.92 9.96
C PHE A 60 -18.42 7.86 9.27
N GLY A 61 -18.10 6.57 9.41
CA GLY A 61 -18.73 5.47 8.69
C GLY A 61 -17.95 5.12 7.41
N ASP A 62 -17.68 3.83 7.17
CA ASP A 62 -16.87 3.39 6.03
C ASP A 62 -17.49 3.80 4.68
N ASP A 63 -18.81 3.72 4.55
CA ASP A 63 -19.58 4.06 3.33
C ASP A 63 -19.66 5.57 3.03
N THR A 64 -18.84 6.39 3.70
CA THR A 64 -18.72 7.82 3.40
C THR A 64 -18.09 8.01 2.03
N ARG A 65 -18.86 8.57 1.09
CA ARG A 65 -18.38 8.91 -0.25
C ARG A 65 -17.60 10.21 -0.23
N PHE A 66 -16.52 10.26 -0.99
CA PHE A 66 -15.73 11.47 -1.12
C PHE A 66 -15.03 11.54 -2.48
N MET A 67 -14.60 12.75 -2.83
CA MET A 67 -13.89 13.02 -4.07
C MET A 67 -12.74 13.98 -3.78
N PHE A 68 -11.60 13.79 -4.44
CA PHE A 68 -10.48 14.73 -4.36
C PHE A 68 -9.72 14.82 -5.68
N ALA A 69 -9.04 15.95 -5.90
CA ALA A 69 -8.07 16.09 -6.98
C ALA A 69 -6.68 15.68 -6.47
N SER A 70 -6.04 14.73 -7.14
CA SER A 70 -4.69 14.28 -6.76
C SER A 70 -3.63 15.27 -7.28
N THR A 71 -3.08 16.08 -6.38
CA THR A 71 -2.06 17.10 -6.74
C THR A 71 -0.72 16.51 -7.18
N SER A 72 -0.46 15.24 -6.88
CA SER A 72 0.80 14.54 -7.17
C SER A 72 0.69 13.45 -8.24
N ALA A 73 -0.50 13.22 -8.80
CA ALA A 73 -0.67 12.22 -9.85
C ALA A 73 -0.14 12.73 -11.21
N ILE A 74 0.11 11.80 -12.14
CA ILE A 74 0.54 12.11 -13.52
C ILE A 74 -0.48 11.47 -14.47
N PRO A 75 -1.14 12.23 -15.37
CA PRO A 75 -1.12 13.71 -15.47
C PRO A 75 -1.65 14.38 -14.19
N ALA A 76 -1.29 15.65 -13.98
CA ALA A 76 -1.58 16.38 -12.75
C ALA A 76 -3.09 16.63 -12.54
N ASN A 77 -3.50 16.64 -11.27
CA ASN A 77 -4.85 16.97 -10.81
C ASN A 77 -6.00 16.11 -11.36
N PRO A 78 -5.86 14.78 -11.53
CA PRO A 78 -7.01 13.95 -11.85
C PRO A 78 -7.94 13.91 -10.63
N THR A 79 -9.22 14.10 -10.90
CA THR A 79 -10.27 13.93 -9.89
C THR A 79 -10.58 12.45 -9.69
N ARG A 80 -10.59 12.00 -8.43
CA ARG A 80 -10.90 10.63 -8.02
C ARG A 80 -12.11 10.65 -7.10
N GLU A 81 -13.06 9.76 -7.35
CA GLU A 81 -14.21 9.52 -6.49
C GLU A 81 -14.08 8.14 -5.85
N PHE A 82 -14.40 8.03 -4.56
CA PHE A 82 -14.45 6.79 -3.81
C PHE A 82 -15.78 6.67 -3.07
N LYS A 83 -16.32 5.45 -3.04
CA LYS A 83 -17.56 5.09 -2.37
C LYS A 83 -17.38 4.79 -0.89
N SER A 84 -16.14 4.47 -0.47
CA SER A 84 -15.79 4.25 0.93
C SER A 84 -14.32 4.55 1.21
N PHE A 85 -13.97 4.74 2.48
CA PHE A 85 -12.57 4.88 2.90
C PHE A 85 -11.77 3.59 2.63
N SER A 86 -12.40 2.42 2.84
CA SER A 86 -11.78 1.13 2.52
C SER A 86 -11.51 0.94 1.03
N GLU A 87 -12.34 1.49 0.13
CA GLU A 87 -12.05 1.48 -1.31
C GLU A 87 -10.79 2.29 -1.63
N ALA A 88 -10.68 3.49 -1.06
CA ALA A 88 -9.52 4.35 -1.25
C ALA A 88 -8.23 3.70 -0.69
N ALA A 89 -8.30 3.04 0.47
CA ALA A 89 -7.15 2.32 1.03
C ALA A 89 -6.70 1.14 0.15
N ARG A 90 -7.66 0.36 -0.39
CA ARG A 90 -7.35 -0.73 -1.33
C ARG A 90 -6.69 -0.21 -2.58
N GLU A 91 -7.21 0.85 -3.18
CA GLU A 91 -6.59 1.42 -4.36
C GLU A 91 -5.21 2.01 -4.05
N ASN A 92 -5.07 2.64 -2.88
CA ASN A 92 -3.79 3.14 -2.44
C ASN A 92 -2.75 2.01 -2.35
N ALA A 93 -3.10 0.86 -1.78
CA ALA A 93 -2.23 -0.30 -1.78
C ALA A 93 -1.92 -0.76 -3.21
N GLU A 94 -2.95 -0.98 -4.04
CA GLU A 94 -2.84 -1.44 -5.42
C GLU A 94 -1.91 -0.58 -6.29
N SER A 95 -1.87 0.74 -6.03
CA SER A 95 -0.94 1.65 -6.72
C SER A 95 0.51 1.17 -6.65
N ARG A 96 0.91 0.48 -5.57
CA ARG A 96 2.29 0.02 -5.34
C ARG A 96 2.66 -1.19 -6.17
N VAL A 97 1.70 -2.07 -6.43
CA VAL A 97 1.91 -3.20 -7.35
C VAL A 97 1.93 -2.68 -8.79
N LYS A 98 1.00 -1.79 -9.15
CA LYS A 98 0.97 -1.18 -10.49
C LYS A 98 2.23 -0.36 -10.80
N ALA A 99 2.83 0.25 -9.79
CA ALA A 99 4.08 0.98 -9.93
C ALA A 99 5.33 0.07 -10.00
N GLY A 100 5.20 -1.25 -9.83
CA GLY A 100 6.33 -2.20 -9.80
C GLY A 100 7.13 -2.17 -8.50
N LEU A 101 6.58 -1.58 -7.42
CA LEU A 101 7.34 -1.28 -6.21
C LEU A 101 7.17 -2.32 -5.10
N HIS A 102 6.01 -2.96 -5.03
CA HIS A 102 5.71 -3.93 -3.99
C HIS A 102 5.12 -5.22 -4.56
N PHE A 103 5.43 -6.34 -3.92
CA PHE A 103 4.69 -7.59 -4.16
C PHE A 103 3.26 -7.48 -3.61
N ARG A 104 2.34 -8.24 -4.21
CA ARG A 104 0.93 -8.27 -3.78
C ARG A 104 0.78 -8.62 -2.31
N PHE A 105 1.54 -9.62 -1.83
CA PHE A 105 1.46 -10.07 -0.44
C PHE A 105 1.92 -8.99 0.55
N ALA A 106 2.89 -8.14 0.18
CA ALA A 106 3.36 -7.05 1.03
C ALA A 106 2.30 -5.95 1.18
N ASN A 107 1.54 -5.71 0.12
CA ASN A 107 0.36 -4.86 0.18
C ASN A 107 -0.75 -5.45 1.05
N THR A 108 -1.09 -6.73 0.88
CA THR A 108 -2.12 -7.41 1.69
C THR A 108 -1.76 -7.38 3.19
N ALA A 109 -0.52 -7.70 3.53
CA ALA A 109 -0.05 -7.61 4.91
C ALA A 109 -0.05 -6.18 5.42
N GLY A 110 0.36 -5.21 4.59
CA GLY A 110 0.35 -3.80 4.93
C GLY A 110 -1.06 -3.28 5.24
N LEU A 111 -2.05 -3.61 4.40
CA LEU A 111 -3.45 -3.30 4.66
C LEU A 111 -3.90 -3.85 6.02
N LYS A 112 -3.64 -5.14 6.27
CA LYS A 112 -4.05 -5.79 7.52
C LYS A 112 -3.40 -5.14 8.76
N GLN A 113 -2.11 -4.83 8.66
CA GLN A 113 -1.39 -4.17 9.74
C GLN A 113 -1.93 -2.75 9.96
N GLY A 114 -2.16 -1.99 8.90
CA GLY A 114 -2.72 -0.64 8.98
C GLY A 114 -4.09 -0.61 9.64
N GLU A 115 -4.99 -1.53 9.28
CA GLU A 115 -6.29 -1.65 9.94
C GLU A 115 -6.17 -1.89 11.45
N ASN A 116 -5.25 -2.77 11.86
CA ASN A 116 -5.04 -3.05 13.29
C ASN A 116 -4.52 -1.81 14.03
N ILE A 117 -3.61 -1.05 13.42
CA ILE A 117 -3.11 0.22 13.96
C ILE A 117 -4.22 1.25 14.05
N GLY A 118 -5.04 1.41 13.00
CA GLY A 118 -6.16 2.35 13.00
C GLY A 118 -7.18 2.03 14.09
N ARG A 119 -7.59 0.76 14.23
CA ARG A 119 -8.46 0.30 15.33
C ARG A 119 -7.85 0.55 16.70
N PHE A 120 -6.54 0.34 16.85
CA PHE A 120 -5.85 0.64 18.09
C PHE A 120 -5.89 2.14 18.41
N ALA A 121 -5.60 3.01 17.43
CA ALA A 121 -5.62 4.47 17.61
C ALA A 121 -7.01 4.97 18.03
N VAL A 122 -8.07 4.51 17.36
CA VAL A 122 -9.46 4.88 17.72
C VAL A 122 -9.75 4.52 19.17
N ARG A 123 -9.44 3.28 19.59
CA ARG A 123 -9.73 2.78 20.94
C ARG A 123 -8.95 3.47 22.05
N ASN A 124 -7.79 4.07 21.76
CA ASN A 124 -6.87 4.58 22.78
C ASN A 124 -6.62 6.09 22.70
N SER A 125 -7.06 6.76 21.64
CA SER A 125 -6.74 8.18 21.41
C SER A 125 -7.94 9.00 20.93
N LEU A 126 -9.06 8.38 20.59
CA LEU A 126 -10.32 9.04 20.23
C LEU A 126 -11.42 8.68 21.25
N THR A 127 -11.06 8.65 22.53
CA THR A 127 -11.99 8.44 23.64
C THR A 127 -12.65 9.76 24.04
N PRO A 128 -13.83 9.72 24.71
CA PRO A 128 -14.41 10.91 25.32
C PRO A 128 -13.38 11.65 26.18
N LEU A 129 -13.46 12.97 26.19
CA LEU A 129 -12.77 13.78 27.19
C LEU A 129 -13.59 13.72 28.47
N ASP A 130 -12.98 13.27 29.55
CA ASP A 130 -13.53 13.39 30.90
C ASP A 130 -13.48 14.85 31.38
#